data_AF-A0A353IM46-F1
#
_entry.id   AF-A0A353IM46-F1
#
_cell.length_a   1.000
_cell.length_b   1.000
_cell.length_c   1.000
_cell.angle_alpha   90.00
_cell.angle_beta   90.00
_cell.angle_gamma   90.00
#
_symmetry.space_group_name_H-M   'P 1'
#
loop_
_entity.id
_entity.type
_entity.pdbx_description
1 polymer ?
#
loop_
_entity_poly.entity_id
_entity_poly.type
_entity_poly.pdbx_seq_one_letter_code
_entity_poly.pdbx_strand_id
1 'polypeptide(L)' 'YQVSAVTEGTDAQAEVTVRLEADGKIATGRGSDTDTMVASARAYVSALNKLLAREARRKPETMLAS' A
#
# COMPACT_ATOMS: atom_id res chain seq x y z
N TYR A 1 0.51 11.53 2.56
CA TYR A 1 1.47 10.70 3.29
C TYR A 1 1.21 10.93 4.77
N GLN A 2 0.84 9.89 5.53
CA GLN A 2 0.52 10.01 6.95
C GLN A 2 1.22 8.86 7.69
N VAL A 3 2.13 9.21 8.59
CA VAL A 3 2.87 8.28 9.45
C VAL A 3 2.39 8.50 10.87
N SER A 4 1.91 7.44 11.51
CA SER A 4 1.53 7.44 12.93
C SER A 4 2.52 6.53 13.65
N ALA A 5 3.35 7.08 14.54
CA ALA A 5 4.20 6.26 15.38
C ALA A 5 3.34 5.57 16.44
N VAL A 6 3.47 4.25 16.57
CA VAL A 6 2.83 3.49 17.65
C VAL A 6 3.94 3.08 18.63
N THR A 7 3.94 3.78 19.77
CA THR A 7 4.75 3.60 20.99
C THR A 7 6.25 4.01 20.97
N GLU A 8 6.76 4.30 22.16
CA GLU A 8 8.15 4.68 22.46
C GLU A 8 8.79 3.54 23.29
N GLY A 9 10.01 3.14 22.93
CA GLY A 9 10.75 2.03 23.56
C GLY A 9 11.57 1.23 22.54
N THR A 10 12.56 0.47 23.00
CA THR A 10 13.46 -0.36 22.15
C THR A 10 12.71 -1.38 21.28
N ASP A 11 11.45 -1.67 21.60
CA ASP A 11 10.54 -2.58 20.89
C ASP A 11 9.36 -1.86 20.20
N ALA A 12 9.47 -0.55 19.95
CA ALA A 12 8.42 0.22 19.28
C ALA A 12 8.19 -0.29 17.85
N GLN A 13 6.94 -0.63 17.54
CA GLN A 13 6.54 -1.08 16.20
C GLN A 13 6.00 0.12 15.42
N ALA A 14 6.66 0.47 14.32
CA ALA A 14 6.14 1.48 13.39
C ALA A 14 4.99 0.87 12.58
N GLU A 15 3.84 1.54 12.55
CA GLU A 15 2.75 1.24 11.62
C GLU A 15 2.63 2.37 10.60
N VAL A 16 2.76 2.04 9.32
CA VAL A 16 2.72 3.00 8.22
C VAL A 16 1.55 2.68 7.30
N THR A 17 0.79 3.73 6.95
CA THR A 17 -0.28 3.66 5.95
C THR A 17 0.10 4.51 4.74
N VAL A 18 0.11 3.91 3.56
CA VAL A 18 0.39 4.58 2.29
C VAL A 18 -0.85 4.58 1.43
N ARG A 19 -1.23 5.75 0.91
CA ARG A 19 -2.28 5.93 -0.09
C ARG A 19 -1.62 6.29 -1.42
N LEU A 20 -1.84 5.49 -2.45
CA LEU A 20 -1.38 5.72 -3.81
C LEU A 20 -2.56 6.02 -4.72
N GLU A 21 -2.32 6.84 -5.73
CA GLU A 21 -3.27 7.16 -6.79
C GLU A 21 -2.60 6.97 -8.16
N ALA A 22 -3.28 6.28 -9.07
CA ALA A 22 -2.87 6.10 -10.46
C ALA A 22 -4.12 5.92 -11.34
N ASP A 23 -4.19 6.61 -12.47
CA ASP A 23 -5.29 6.54 -13.44
C ASP A 23 -6.68 6.70 -12.80
N GLY A 24 -6.81 7.65 -11.86
CA GLY A 24 -8.03 7.91 -11.10
C GLY A 24 -8.42 6.81 -10.10
N LYS A 25 -7.57 5.80 -9.88
CA LYS A 25 -7.76 4.75 -8.89
C LYS A 25 -6.90 5.01 -7.66
N ILE A 26 -7.49 4.84 -6.49
CA ILE A 26 -6.81 5.02 -5.22
C ILE A 26 -6.69 3.68 -4.50
N ALA A 27 -5.50 3.29 -4.06
CA ALA A 27 -5.32 2.15 -3.16
C ALA A 27 -4.59 2.54 -1.88
N THR A 28 -4.95 1.87 -0.79
CA THR A 28 -4.32 2.05 0.51
C THR A 28 -3.61 0.76 0.93
N GLY A 29 -2.33 0.88 1.21
CA GLY A 29 -1.46 -0.16 1.76
C GLY A 29 -1.09 0.13 3.21
N ARG A 30 -0.84 -0.92 3.97
CA ARG A 30 -0.36 -0.86 5.35
C ARG A 30 0.89 -1.71 5.49
N GLY A 31 1.81 -1.29 6.34
CA GLY A 31 3.02 -2.02 6.66
C GLY A 31 3.39 -1.76 8.11
N SER A 32 3.85 -2.80 8.79
CA SER A 32 4.36 -2.69 10.14
C SER A 32 5.71 -3.38 10.27
N ASP A 33 6.61 -2.74 11.00
CA ASP A 33 7.96 -3.20 11.27
C ASP A 33 8.57 -2.37 12.41
N THR A 34 9.56 -2.91 13.13
CA THR A 34 10.31 -2.13 14.12
C THR A 34 11.15 -1.04 13.45
N ASP A 35 11.56 -1.27 12.20
CA ASP A 35 12.20 -0.26 11.37
C ASP A 35 11.15 0.53 10.56
N THR A 36 11.10 1.85 10.77
CA THR A 36 10.12 2.72 10.09
C THR A 36 10.29 2.74 8.56
N MET A 37 11.51 2.60 8.04
CA MET A 37 11.76 2.53 6.60
C MET A 37 11.23 1.22 6.02
N VAL A 38 11.44 0.09 6.73
CA VAL A 38 10.91 -1.21 6.33
C VAL A 38 9.38 -1.21 6.36
N ALA A 39 8.77 -0.66 7.41
CA ALA A 39 7.31 -0.50 7.51
C ALA A 39 6.76 0.34 6.36
N SER A 40 7.46 1.42 6.00
CA SER A 40 7.09 2.31 4.89
C SER A 40 7.18 1.60 3.54
N ALA A 41 8.27 0.86 3.29
CA ALA A 41 8.45 0.09 2.07
C ALA A 41 7.37 -0.98 1.92
N ARG A 42 7.05 -1.71 3.00
CA ARG A 42 5.96 -2.70 3.02
C ARG A 42 4.60 -2.07 2.73
N ALA A 43 4.30 -0.92 3.33
CA ALA A 43 3.07 -0.19 3.10
C ALA A 43 2.93 0.26 1.64
N TYR A 44 4.02 0.75 1.03
CA TYR A 44 4.05 1.15 -0.37
C TYR A 44 3.80 -0.04 -1.31
N VAL A 45 4.55 -1.14 -1.14
CA VAL A 45 4.39 -2.35 -1.96
C VAL A 45 2.97 -2.91 -1.84
N SER A 46 2.39 -2.90 -0.62
CA SER A 46 0.99 -3.30 -0.40
C SER A 46 0.01 -2.44 -1.19
N ALA A 47 0.19 -1.12 -1.20
CA ALA A 47 -0.66 -0.19 -1.95
C ALA A 47 -0.50 -0.39 -3.48
N LEU A 48 0.74 -0.56 -3.95
CA LEU A 48 1.06 -0.75 -5.36
C LEU A 48 0.48 -2.05 -5.89
N ASN A 49 0.65 -3.17 -5.17
CA ASN A 49 0.07 -4.46 -5.55
C ASN A 49 -1.46 -4.39 -5.67
N LYS A 50 -2.12 -3.63 -4.78
CA LYS A 50 -3.57 -3.39 -4.86
C LYS A 50 -3.96 -2.57 -6.09
N LEU A 51 -3.17 -1.56 -6.47
CA LEU A 51 -3.42 -0.80 -7.71
C LEU A 51 -3.27 -1.69 -8.94
N LEU A 52 -2.17 -2.43 -9.05
CA LEU A 52 -1.89 -3.32 -10.18
C LEU A 52 -2.94 -4.44 -10.29
N ALA A 53 -3.35 -5.04 -9.17
CA ALA A 53 -4.42 -6.04 -9.18
C ALA A 53 -5.76 -5.48 -9.67
N ARG A 54 -6.07 -4.21 -9.36
CA ARG A 54 -7.28 -3.53 -9.86
C ARG A 54 -7.18 -3.11 -11.32
N GLU A 55 -5.98 -2.94 -11.84
CA GLU A 55 -5.76 -2.75 -13.28
C GLU A 55 -5.89 -4.08 -14.02
N ALA A 56 -5.25 -5.13 -13.50
CA ALA A 56 -5.27 -6.47 -14.06
C ALA A 56 -6.68 -7.08 -14.10
N ARG A 57 -7.59 -6.75 -13.16
CA ARG A 57 -9.00 -7.19 -13.23
C ARG A 57 -9.82 -6.48 -14.30
N ARG A 58 -9.43 -5.27 -14.74
CA ARG A 58 -10.17 -4.51 -15.76
C ARG A 58 -9.82 -4.96 -17.19
N LYS A 59 -8.56 -5.33 -17.42
CA LYS A 59 -8.08 -5.83 -18.72
C LYS A 59 -8.83 -7.07 -19.25
N PRO A 60 -9.19 -8.11 -18.45
CA PRO A 60 -9.90 -9.28 -18.94
C PRO A 60 -11.35 -8.98 -19.35
N GLU A 61 -12.04 -8.03 -18.70
CA GLU A 61 -13.41 -7.65 -19.10
C GLU A 61 -13.45 -6.97 -20.47
N THR A 62 -12.40 -6.24 -20.87
CA THR A 62 -12.34 -5.59 -22.19
C THR A 62 -12.01 -6.57 -23.31
N MET A 63 -11.38 -7.72 -23.02
CA MET A 63 -11.02 -8.74 -24.03
C MET A 63 -12.14 -9.74 -24.32
N LEU A 64 -13.15 -9.85 -23.46
CA LEU A 64 -14.31 -10.73 -23.66
C LEU A 64 -15.47 -10.06 -24.42
N ALA A 65 -15.37 -8.75 -24.68
CA ALA A 65 -16.41 -7.94 -25.32
C ALA A 65 -16.05 -7.53 -26.76
N SER A 66 -15.20 -8.28 -27.46
CA SER A 66 -14.79 -8.03 -28.85
C SER A 66 -15.00 -9.26 -29.74
#